data_AF-G2QJV3-F1
#
_entry.id   AF-G2QJV3-F1
#
_cell.length_a   1.000
_cell.length_b   1.000
_cell.length_c   1.000
_cell.angle_alpha   90.00
_cell.angle_beta   90.00
_cell.angle_gamma   90.00
#
_symmetry.space_group_name_H-M   'P 1'
#
loop_
_entity.id
_entity.type
_entity.pdbx_description
1 polymer ?
#
loop_
_entity_poly.entity_id
_entity_poly.type
_entity_poly.pdbx_seq_one_letter_code
_entity_poly.pdbx_strand_id
1 'polypeptide(L)'
;MGHLHTLKTIIDKRWMTALILENDADWDIEIKKQLALVAPHIRAVTNSTSHGQPQPYGSTWDLLWLGHCGDGVPPTGVVSIFDSTLPEEAAYRENTGE
;
A
#
# COMPACT_ATOMS: atom_id res chain seq x y z
N MET A 1 -11.32 3.45 -5.93
CA MET A 1 -11.67 4.59 -5.04
C MET A 1 -11.21 4.49 -3.56
N GLY A 2 -10.81 3.34 -3.02
CA GLY A 2 -10.48 3.21 -1.58
C GLY A 2 -9.12 3.80 -1.13
N HIS A 3 -8.04 3.55 -1.88
CA HIS A 3 -6.68 3.92 -1.43
C HIS A 3 -6.45 5.42 -1.30
N LEU A 4 -6.95 6.24 -2.24
CA LEU A 4 -6.78 7.70 -2.21
C LEU A 4 -7.43 8.33 -0.97
N HIS A 5 -8.63 7.88 -0.61
CA HIS A 5 -9.31 8.35 0.60
C HIS A 5 -8.53 7.93 1.86
N THR A 6 -8.01 6.70 1.91
CA THR A 6 -7.16 6.24 3.01
C THR A 6 -5.91 7.10 3.14
N LEU A 7 -5.22 7.41 2.05
CA LEU A 7 -4.04 8.29 2.04
C LEU A 7 -4.37 9.71 2.53
N LYS A 8 -5.48 10.30 2.06
CA LYS A 8 -5.96 11.59 2.54
C LYS A 8 -6.21 11.57 4.06
N THR A 9 -6.81 10.50 4.56
CA THR A 9 -7.07 10.31 6.00
C THR A 9 -5.77 10.25 6.81
N ILE A 10 -4.77 9.51 6.33
CA ILE A 10 -3.44 9.40 6.98
C ILE A 10 -2.81 10.79 7.12
N ILE A 11 -2.86 11.60 6.06
CA ILE A 11 -2.34 12.97 6.02
C ILE A 11 -3.13 13.87 6.98
N ASP A 12 -4.46 13.88 6.86
CA ASP A 12 -5.35 14.74 7.67
C ASP A 12 -5.23 14.44 9.17
N LYS A 13 -5.07 13.16 9.53
CA LYS A 13 -4.87 12.72 10.92
C LYS A 13 -3.41 12.82 11.40
N ARG A 14 -2.47 13.15 10.52
CA ARG A 14 -1.02 13.23 10.80
C ARG A 14 -0.48 11.95 11.45
N TRP A 15 -0.88 10.79 10.94
CA TRP A 15 -0.30 9.53 11.40
C TRP A 15 1.13 9.39 10.89
N MET A 16 2.04 8.94 11.75
CA MET A 16 3.45 8.74 11.39
C MET A 16 3.65 7.53 10.47
N THR A 17 2.78 6.52 10.57
CA THR A 17 2.86 5.28 9.80
C THR A 17 1.47 4.66 9.75
N ALA A 18 1.11 4.04 8.62
CA ALA A 18 -0.11 3.27 8.46
C ALA A 18 0.20 1.95 7.73
N LEU A 19 -0.53 0.89 8.04
CA LEU A 19 -0.52 -0.39 7.33
C LEU A 19 -1.89 -0.56 6.66
N ILE A 20 -1.90 -0.70 5.34
CA ILE A 20 -3.11 -0.93 4.54
C ILE A 20 -3.02 -2.35 3.99
N LEU A 21 -4.05 -3.15 4.24
CA LEU A 21 -4.16 -4.53 3.74
C LEU A 21 -5.42 -4.62 2.88
N GLU A 22 -5.29 -5.24 1.71
CA GLU A 22 -6.42 -5.51 0.83
C GLU A 22 -7.13 -6.80 1.26
N ASN A 23 -8.44 -6.88 1.01
CA ASN A 23 -9.26 -8.00 1.48
C ASN A 23 -9.04 -9.30 0.68
N ASP A 24 -8.55 -9.17 -0.55
CA ASP A 24 -8.22 -10.24 -1.50
C ASP A 24 -6.71 -10.57 -1.51
N ALA A 25 -5.92 -9.92 -0.67
CA ALA A 25 -4.54 -10.30 -0.43
C ALA A 25 -4.45 -11.39 0.64
N ASP A 26 -3.78 -12.50 0.32
CA ASP A 26 -3.46 -13.56 1.28
C ASP A 26 -2.32 -13.11 2.21
N TRP A 27 -2.63 -12.37 3.28
CA TRP A 27 -1.66 -11.98 4.30
C TRP A 27 -1.47 -13.07 5.36
N ASP A 28 -0.24 -13.22 5.87
CA ASP A 28 0.10 -14.16 6.94
C ASP A 28 -0.11 -13.51 8.33
N ILE A 29 -0.60 -14.25 9.31
CA ILE A 29 -0.69 -13.78 10.71
C ILE A 29 0.69 -13.41 11.28
N GLU A 30 1.75 -13.97 10.72
CA GLU A 30 3.14 -13.69 11.04
C GLU A 30 3.71 -12.45 10.33
N ILE A 31 2.88 -11.61 9.68
CA ILE A 31 3.31 -10.42 8.94
C ILE A 31 4.30 -9.53 9.72
N LYS A 32 4.16 -9.44 11.05
CA LYS A 32 5.10 -8.70 11.91
C LYS A 32 6.52 -9.30 11.90
N LYS A 33 6.63 -10.63 11.92
CA LYS A 33 7.92 -11.34 11.83
C LYS A 33 8.53 -11.15 10.45
N GLN A 34 7.71 -11.28 9.41
CA GLN A 34 8.14 -11.08 8.03
C GLN A 34 8.66 -9.66 7.80
N LEU A 35 7.93 -8.64 8.25
CA LEU A 35 8.36 -7.24 8.14
C LEU A 35 9.63 -6.96 8.96
N ALA A 36 9.81 -7.61 10.12
CA ALA A 36 11.06 -7.48 10.89
C ALA A 36 12.30 -7.96 10.11
N LEU A 37 12.16 -8.97 9.25
CA LEU A 37 13.24 -9.44 8.37
C LEU A 37 13.54 -8.46 7.23
N VAL A 38 12.52 -7.75 6.74
CA VAL A 38 12.66 -6.76 5.66
C VAL A 38 13.19 -5.42 6.18
N ALA A 39 12.92 -5.09 7.45
CA ALA A 39 13.33 -3.85 8.10
C ALA A 39 14.80 -3.41 7.89
N PRO A 40 15.83 -4.26 8.09
CA PRO A 40 17.22 -3.86 7.84
C PRO A 40 17.48 -3.51 6.37
N HIS A 41 16.78 -4.16 5.43
CA HIS A 41 16.91 -3.90 4.00
C HIS A 41 16.30 -2.55 3.61
N ILE A 42 15.13 -2.21 4.16
CA ILE A 42 14.52 -0.87 3.94
C ILE A 42 15.46 0.22 4.43
N ARG A 43 16.05 0.05 5.62
CA ARG A 43 17.03 1.02 6.16
C ARG A 43 18.26 1.17 5.29
N ALA A 44 18.78 0.07 4.76
CA ALA A 44 19.93 0.09 3.88
C ALA A 44 19.64 0.87 2.59
N VAL A 45 18.51 0.59 1.94
CA VAL A 45 18.10 1.26 0.69
C VAL A 45 17.80 2.74 0.90
N THR A 46 17.18 3.09 2.03
CA THR A 46 16.77 4.47 2.34
C THR A 46 17.85 5.27 3.08
N ASN A 47 19.05 4.71 3.22
CA ASN A 47 20.16 5.25 3.98
C ASN A 47 19.79 5.68 5.43
N SER A 48 18.80 5.01 6.03
CA SER A 48 18.33 5.24 7.40
C SER A 48 19.02 4.27 8.37
N THR A 49 20.35 4.32 8.41
CA THR A 49 21.22 3.39 9.16
C THR A 49 21.44 3.79 10.63
N SER A 50 20.74 4.81 11.15
CA SER A 50 20.92 5.24 12.55
C SER A 50 20.61 4.12 13.55
N HIS A 51 21.67 3.57 14.13
CA HIS A 51 21.61 2.68 15.28
C HIS A 51 20.88 3.37 16.43
N GLY A 52 19.83 2.74 16.97
CA GLY A 52 19.08 3.24 18.12
C GLY A 52 17.77 3.98 17.82
N GLN A 53 17.35 4.08 16.55
CA GLN A 53 16.03 4.63 16.21
C GLN A 53 14.89 3.66 16.59
N PRO A 54 13.83 4.11 17.26
CA PRO A 54 12.72 3.26 17.69
C PRO A 54 11.83 2.80 16.52
N GLN A 55 11.88 3.46 15.36
CA GLN A 55 11.08 3.09 14.18
C GLN A 55 11.75 1.91 13.46
N PRO A 56 11.14 0.71 13.40
CA PRO A 56 11.80 -0.51 12.91
C PRO A 56 12.28 -0.40 11.46
N TYR A 57 11.56 0.31 10.60
CA TYR A 57 11.85 0.45 9.17
C TYR A 57 12.63 1.73 8.82
N GLY A 58 13.02 2.53 9.81
CA GLY A 58 13.48 3.90 9.57
C GLY A 58 12.32 4.87 9.34
N SER A 59 12.65 6.14 9.10
CA SER A 59 11.69 7.25 8.93
C SER A 59 11.83 7.98 7.59
N THR A 60 12.63 7.45 6.68
CA THR A 60 12.98 8.09 5.39
C THR A 60 12.29 7.45 4.19
N TRP A 61 11.43 6.46 4.42
CA TRP A 61 10.56 5.89 3.39
C TRP A 61 9.21 6.61 3.42
N ASP A 62 8.63 6.87 2.24
CA ASP A 62 7.30 7.51 2.11
C ASP A 62 6.18 6.48 1.84
N LEU A 63 6.48 5.47 1.01
CA LEU A 63 5.53 4.41 0.65
C LEU A 63 6.28 3.10 0.39
N LEU A 64 5.79 2.00 0.99
CA LEU A 64 6.23 0.64 0.72
C LEU A 64 5.04 -0.17 0.20
N TRP A 65 5.11 -0.62 -1.06
CA TRP A 65 4.07 -1.41 -1.70
C TRP A 65 4.55 -2.85 -1.90
N LEU A 66 3.98 -3.78 -1.13
CA LEU A 66 4.28 -5.22 -1.18
C LEU A 66 3.06 -5.97 -1.72
N GLY A 67 2.67 -5.67 -2.97
CA GLY A 67 1.51 -6.26 -3.65
C GLY A 67 1.84 -6.64 -5.09
N HIS A 68 0.87 -7.17 -5.84
CA HIS A 68 1.05 -7.52 -7.24
C HIS A 68 1.49 -6.28 -8.05
N CYS A 69 2.68 -6.34 -8.65
CA CYS A 69 3.03 -5.48 -9.77
C CYS A 69 2.53 -6.19 -11.02
N GLY A 70 1.59 -5.61 -11.77
CA GLY A 70 1.14 -6.24 -13.00
C GLY A 70 -0.29 -6.04 -13.47
N ASP A 71 -1.07 -5.10 -12.93
CA ASP A 71 -2.16 -4.56 -13.75
C ASP A 71 -1.48 -3.81 -14.91
N GLY A 72 -1.50 -4.41 -16.09
CA GLY A 72 -0.77 -3.90 -17.24
C GLY A 72 -1.20 -2.48 -17.51
N VAL A 73 -0.30 -1.50 -17.35
CA VAL A 73 -0.58 -0.13 -17.76
C VAL A 73 -0.78 -0.20 -19.27
N PRO A 74 -2.02 0.00 -19.79
CA PRO A 74 -2.24 0.00 -21.22
C PRO A 74 -1.36 1.10 -21.82
N PRO A 75 -0.57 0.82 -22.87
CA PRO A 75 0.33 1.82 -23.46
C PRO A 75 -0.40 3.07 -23.95
N THR A 76 -1.72 2.98 -24.14
CA THR A 76 -2.66 4.09 -24.38
C THR A 76 -4.07 3.73 -23.92
N GLY A 77 -4.77 4.68 -23.29
CA GLY A 77 -6.21 4.61 -23.00
C GLY A 77 -6.56 4.31 -21.53
N VAL A 78 -7.74 4.73 -21.10
CA VAL A 78 -8.33 4.34 -19.81
C VAL A 78 -8.96 2.96 -19.99
N VAL A 79 -8.46 1.96 -19.26
CA VAL A 79 -9.11 0.64 -19.20
C VAL A 79 -10.07 0.67 -18.00
N SER A 80 -11.35 0.91 -18.26
CA SER A 80 -12.40 0.68 -17.28
C SER A 80 -12.76 -0.80 -17.28
N ILE A 81 -12.43 -1.52 -16.22
CA ILE A 81 -12.88 -2.91 -16.03
C ILE A 81 -14.15 -2.86 -15.18
N PHE A 82 -15.26 -3.34 -15.74
CA PHE A 82 -16.50 -3.47 -15.01
C PHE A 82 -16.56 -4.85 -14.36
N ASP A 83 -16.42 -4.90 -13.05
CA ASP A 83 -16.55 -6.14 -12.30
C ASP A 83 -18.01 -6.37 -11.90
N SER A 84 -18.67 -7.32 -12.59
CA SER A 84 -20.07 -7.68 -12.35
C SER A 84 -20.28 -8.51 -11.08
N THR A 85 -19.22 -8.95 -10.41
CA THR A 85 -19.30 -9.72 -9.16
C THR A 85 -19.37 -8.83 -7.92
N LEU A 86 -19.10 -7.52 -8.07
CA LEU A 86 -19.19 -6.54 -6.99
C LEU A 86 -20.64 -6.04 -6.76
N PRO A 87 -20.97 -5.60 -5.53
CA PRO A 87 -22.31 -5.07 -5.20
C PRO A 87 -22.74 -3.94 -6.12
N GLU A 88 -24.04 -3.75 -6.32
CA GLU A 88 -24.62 -2.84 -7.32
C GLU A 88 -24.26 -1.35 -7.13
N GLU A 89 -23.71 -0.98 -5.98
CA GLU A 89 -23.25 0.37 -5.66
C GLU A 89 -22.12 0.82 -6.59
N ALA A 90 -22.33 1.96 -7.28
CA ALA A 90 -21.40 2.55 -8.24
C ALA A 90 -20.00 2.84 -7.65
N ALA A 91 -19.89 3.01 -6.34
CA ALA A 91 -18.62 3.21 -5.65
C ALA A 91 -17.67 2.00 -5.74
N TYR A 92 -18.21 0.80 -6.01
CA TYR A 92 -17.45 -0.45 -6.04
C TYR A 92 -17.27 -1.01 -7.46
N ARG A 93 -18.18 -0.73 -8.40
CA ARG A 93 -18.18 -1.39 -9.73
C ARG A 93 -17.30 -0.72 -10.78
N GLU A 94 -16.86 0.50 -10.54
CA GLU A 94 -16.06 1.27 -11.48
C GLU A 94 -14.74 1.67 -10.83
N ASN A 95 -13.65 1.07 -11.29
CA ASN A 95 -12.31 1.60 -11.05
C ASN A 95 -11.98 2.54 -12.21
N THR A 96 -12.52 3.76 -12.18
CA THR A 96 -12.15 4.80 -13.13
C THR A 96 -10.73 5.24 -12.79
N GLY A 97 -9.76 4.86 -13.64
CA GLY A 97 -8.37 5.29 -13.52
C GLY A 97 -8.16 6.78 -13.85
N GLU A 98 -9.01 7.66 -13.29
CA GLU A 98 -8.82 9.11 -13.27
C GLU A 98 -8.01 9.54 -12.04
#